data_AF-A0A8H3X5J9-F1
#
_entry.id   AF-A0A8H3X5J9-F1
#
_cell.length_a   1.000
_cell.length_b   1.000
_cell.length_c   1.000
_cell.angle_alpha   90.00
_cell.angle_beta   90.00
_cell.angle_gamma   90.00
#
_symmetry.space_group_name_H-M   'P 1'
#
loop_
_entity.id
_entity.type
_entity.pdbx_description
1 polymer ?
#
loop_
_entity_poly.entity_id
_entity_poly.type
_entity_poly.pdbx_seq_one_letter_code
_entity_poly.pdbx_strand_id
1 'polypeptide(L)'
;MKLWRAIKIEEKQAQIRKFIQSANLMFDVNLKSECGMGNKFSRSHVQSRRGGAAYSVSNSVCSTEPEILQVSVTRKENADSFVDLYNNITYAEAQNEITNQEVITCYDLFGKTLVDRYEYYKTNNPKRTTQALVNKEVSKQLPSTVSDTLLRKRKERTQKIYGLFSKIGENKIQHVKSITASSISKLSQVEIDAILIH
;
A
#
# COMPACT_ATOMS: atom_id res chain seq x y z
N MET A 1 9.31 22.31 25.32
CA MET A 1 8.32 21.42 24.65
C MET A 1 7.83 21.93 23.28
N LYS A 2 7.53 23.23 23.10
CA LYS A 2 7.04 23.76 21.80
C LYS A 2 8.11 23.77 20.68
N LEU A 3 9.36 24.10 21.01
CA LEU A 3 10.49 24.15 20.05
C LEU A 3 10.78 22.78 19.39
N TRP A 4 10.83 21.72 20.20
CA TRP A 4 11.11 20.36 19.73
C TRP A 4 10.04 19.80 18.79
N ARG A 5 8.78 20.24 18.94
CA ARG A 5 7.70 19.88 18.00
C ARG A 5 7.87 20.59 16.67
N ALA A 6 8.29 21.87 16.67
CA ALA A 6 8.53 22.63 15.46
C ALA A 6 9.71 22.07 14.65
N ILE A 7 10.82 21.74 15.32
CA ILE A 7 12.00 21.08 14.69
C ILE A 7 11.60 19.76 14.02
N LYS A 8 10.82 18.94 14.72
CA LYS A 8 10.37 17.63 14.21
C LYS A 8 9.33 17.72 13.08
N ILE A 9 8.63 18.85 12.96
CA ILE A 9 7.72 19.13 11.83
C ILE A 9 8.52 19.59 10.62
N GLU A 10 9.48 20.50 10.80
CA GLU A 10 10.35 20.97 9.71
C GLU A 10 11.20 19.85 9.11
N GLU A 11 11.72 18.95 9.95
CA GLU A 11 12.47 17.78 9.50
C GLU A 11 11.60 16.82 8.67
N LYS A 12 10.34 16.62 9.08
CA LYS A 12 9.37 15.85 8.29
C LYS A 12 9.03 16.53 6.97
N GLN A 13 8.82 17.85 6.98
CA GLN A 13 8.56 18.62 5.77
C GLN A 13 9.78 18.59 4.83
N ALA A 14 11.00 18.64 5.37
CA ALA A 14 12.22 18.48 4.59
C ALA A 14 12.34 17.07 3.98
N GLN A 15 11.95 16.02 4.71
CA GLN A 15 11.93 14.65 4.18
C GLN A 15 10.87 14.47 3.07
N ILE A 16 9.69 15.05 3.23
CA ILE A 16 8.64 15.09 2.19
C ILE A 16 9.15 15.83 0.95
N ARG A 17 9.76 17.01 1.13
CA ARG A 17 10.38 17.78 0.04
C ARG A 17 11.47 16.99 -0.69
N LYS A 18 12.34 16.29 0.04
CA LYS A 18 13.38 15.41 -0.54
C LYS A 18 12.79 14.23 -1.30
N PHE A 19 11.72 13.62 -0.80
CA PHE A 19 11.01 12.54 -1.50
C PHE A 19 10.40 13.05 -2.81
N ILE A 20 9.74 14.20 -2.80
CA ILE A 20 9.18 14.86 -4.00
C ILE A 20 10.30 15.19 -5.00
N GLN A 21 11.40 15.79 -4.54
CA GLN A 21 12.52 16.15 -5.41
C GLN A 21 13.22 14.93 -6.01
N SER A 22 13.36 13.84 -5.24
CA SER A 22 13.92 12.58 -5.72
C SER A 22 13.00 11.86 -6.70
N ALA A 23 11.67 11.98 -6.53
CA ALA A 23 10.71 11.47 -7.51
C ALA A 23 10.82 12.25 -8.83
N ASN A 24 10.88 13.58 -8.76
CA ASN A 24 11.00 14.44 -9.95
C ASN A 24 12.30 14.22 -10.74
N LEU A 25 13.44 13.99 -10.07
CA LEU A 25 14.73 13.68 -10.72
C LEU A 25 14.78 12.28 -11.36
N MET A 26 13.85 11.40 -10.99
CA MET A 26 13.79 10.03 -11.50
C MET A 26 12.87 9.91 -12.74
N PHE A 27 12.09 10.94 -13.05
CA PHE A 27 11.10 10.97 -14.13
C PHE A 27 11.34 12.12 -15.12
N ASP A 28 12.53 12.18 -15.73
CA ASP A 28 12.71 12.88 -17.00
C ASP A 28 12.09 12.06 -18.15
N VAL A 29 10.76 11.94 -18.13
CA VAL A 29 9.98 11.40 -19.27
C VAL A 29 9.15 12.54 -19.85
N ASN A 30 9.85 13.29 -20.69
CA ASN A 30 9.36 13.98 -21.88
C ASN A 30 7.97 13.48 -22.36
N LEU A 31 6.93 14.27 -22.13
CA LEU A 31 5.61 14.09 -22.73
C LEU A 31 5.34 15.26 -23.68
N LYS A 32 5.86 15.13 -24.90
CA LYS A 32 5.40 15.92 -26.04
C LYS A 32 5.51 15.11 -27.34
N SER A 33 4.41 14.46 -27.71
CA SER A 33 3.93 14.23 -29.10
C SER A 33 2.89 13.09 -29.05
N GLU A 34 1.58 13.39 -29.07
CA GLU A 34 0.73 13.51 -30.27
C GLU A 34 -0.11 12.24 -30.54
N CYS A 35 -1.42 12.47 -30.67
CA CYS A 35 -2.36 11.90 -31.64
C CYS A 35 -2.31 10.36 -31.86
N GLY A 36 -3.32 9.58 -31.51
CA GLY A 36 -4.67 9.68 -32.06
C GLY A 36 -4.83 8.68 -33.21
N MET A 37 -5.68 7.67 -33.04
CA MET A 37 -6.58 7.03 -34.03
C MET A 37 -7.05 5.68 -33.49
N GLY A 38 -8.37 5.52 -33.39
CA GLY A 38 -8.98 4.24 -33.08
C GLY A 38 -8.99 3.30 -34.29
N ASN A 39 -9.32 2.02 -34.05
CA ASN A 39 -10.16 1.31 -35.00
C ASN A 39 -10.94 0.17 -34.35
N LYS A 40 -12.18 0.08 -34.82
CA LYS A 40 -13.19 -0.93 -34.52
C LYS A 40 -12.78 -2.24 -35.20
N PHE A 41 -13.05 -3.39 -34.58
CA PHE A 41 -13.27 -4.60 -35.35
C PHE A 41 -14.36 -5.49 -34.74
N SER A 42 -15.20 -6.00 -35.63
CA SER A 42 -16.50 -6.60 -35.39
C SER A 42 -16.45 -8.10 -35.12
N ARG A 43 -17.46 -8.52 -34.37
CA ARG A 43 -18.10 -9.83 -34.19
C ARG A 43 -17.96 -10.83 -35.35
N SER A 44 -17.70 -12.10 -35.02
CA SER A 44 -18.29 -13.25 -35.73
C SER A 44 -18.46 -14.46 -34.80
N HIS A 45 -19.48 -15.26 -35.10
CA HIS A 45 -20.08 -16.34 -34.33
C HIS A 45 -19.93 -17.63 -35.15
N VAL A 46 -19.41 -18.73 -34.58
CA VAL A 46 -19.52 -20.09 -35.14
C VAL A 46 -19.62 -21.11 -34.00
N GLN A 47 -20.57 -22.03 -34.12
CA GLN A 47 -20.92 -23.11 -33.19
C GLN A 47 -20.13 -24.42 -33.43
N SER A 48 -19.89 -25.15 -32.32
CA SER A 48 -20.04 -26.61 -32.12
C SER A 48 -19.13 -27.63 -32.85
N ARG A 49 -18.35 -28.43 -32.08
CA ARG A 49 -18.64 -29.85 -31.74
C ARG A 49 -17.43 -30.58 -31.09
N ARG A 50 -17.75 -31.37 -30.06
CA ARG A 50 -17.16 -32.65 -29.55
C ARG A 50 -15.65 -32.91 -29.67
N GLY A 51 -15.05 -33.28 -28.53
CA GLY A 51 -13.87 -34.15 -28.46
C GLY A 51 -13.25 -34.13 -27.07
N GLY A 52 -13.40 -35.23 -26.31
CA GLY A 52 -12.85 -35.36 -24.97
C GLY A 52 -11.33 -35.60 -24.97
N ALA A 53 -10.68 -35.12 -23.93
CA ALA A 53 -9.44 -35.68 -23.39
C ALA A 53 -9.37 -35.30 -21.91
N ALA A 54 -9.41 -36.31 -21.04
CA ALA A 54 -9.11 -36.17 -19.63
C ALA A 54 -7.62 -35.87 -19.48
N TYR A 55 -7.28 -34.76 -18.83
CA TYR A 55 -5.95 -34.52 -18.30
C TYR A 55 -6.10 -34.08 -16.85
N SER A 56 -5.78 -35.02 -15.97
CA SER A 56 -5.36 -34.77 -14.60
C SER A 56 -4.07 -33.96 -14.62
N VAL A 57 -4.10 -32.72 -14.14
CA VAL A 57 -2.89 -31.95 -13.82
C VAL A 57 -2.89 -31.67 -12.33
N SER A 58 -1.90 -32.27 -11.69
CA SER A 58 -1.58 -32.21 -10.28
C SER A 58 -1.44 -30.78 -9.80
N ASN A 59 -2.02 -30.50 -8.62
CA ASN A 59 -1.68 -29.33 -7.81
C ASN A 59 -0.17 -29.34 -7.52
N SER A 60 0.59 -28.52 -8.24
CA SER A 60 1.93 -28.14 -7.81
C SER A 60 1.77 -26.97 -6.85
N VAL A 61 1.76 -27.33 -5.57
CA VAL A 61 1.92 -26.43 -4.44
C VAL A 61 3.32 -25.84 -4.55
N CYS A 62 3.45 -24.64 -5.10
CA CYS A 62 4.67 -23.85 -4.94
C CYS A 62 4.56 -23.09 -3.62
N SER A 63 4.70 -23.83 -2.51
CA SER A 63 5.07 -23.25 -1.22
C SER A 63 6.53 -22.83 -1.34
N THR A 64 6.77 -21.57 -1.71
CA THR A 64 8.00 -20.88 -1.32
C THR A 64 7.64 -20.02 -0.13
N GLU A 65 7.65 -20.68 1.02
CA GLU A 65 7.78 -20.05 2.32
C GLU A 65 9.06 -19.20 2.27
N PRO A 66 9.00 -17.86 2.45
CA PRO A 66 10.23 -17.14 2.72
C PRO A 66 10.67 -17.63 4.09
N GLU A 67 11.70 -18.45 4.09
CA GLU A 67 12.44 -18.84 5.28
C GLU A 67 12.87 -17.53 5.96
N ILE A 68 12.09 -17.09 6.94
CA ILE A 68 12.45 -15.99 7.81
C ILE A 68 13.65 -16.54 8.57
N LEU A 69 14.84 -16.21 8.10
CA LEU A 69 16.02 -16.20 8.93
C LEU A 69 15.68 -15.28 10.11
N GLN A 70 15.17 -15.87 11.19
CA GLN A 70 15.29 -15.34 12.52
C GLN A 70 16.78 -15.33 12.84
N VAL A 71 17.50 -14.39 12.24
CA VAL A 71 18.73 -13.90 12.83
C VAL A 71 18.26 -13.22 14.10
N SER A 72 18.25 -13.98 15.19
CA SER A 72 18.20 -13.46 16.54
C SER A 72 19.48 -12.66 16.76
N VAL A 73 19.51 -11.45 16.18
CA VAL A 73 20.51 -10.45 16.53
C VAL A 73 20.21 -10.10 17.97
N THR A 74 20.99 -10.71 18.85
CA THR A 74 21.11 -10.32 20.25
C THR A 74 21.35 -8.82 20.25
N ARG A 75 20.32 -8.04 20.63
CA ARG A 75 20.48 -6.63 20.95
C ARG A 75 21.52 -6.58 22.05
N LYS A 76 22.75 -6.20 21.71
CA LYS A 76 23.83 -6.11 22.68
C LYS A 76 23.44 -5.00 23.65
N GLU A 77 22.93 -5.37 24.82
CA GLU A 77 22.50 -4.43 25.86
C GLU A 77 23.68 -3.60 26.39
N ASN A 78 24.90 -3.99 26.04
CA ASN A 78 26.15 -3.31 26.38
C ASN A 78 26.87 -2.89 25.08
N ALA A 79 26.51 -1.72 24.56
CA ALA A 79 27.25 -1.07 23.49
C ALA A 79 28.31 -0.17 24.14
N ASP A 80 29.55 -0.64 24.17
CA ASP A 80 30.64 -0.01 24.94
C ASP A 80 31.44 1.01 24.10
N SER A 81 31.11 1.17 22.80
CA SER A 81 31.79 2.12 21.91
C SER A 81 30.83 2.97 21.07
N PHE A 82 31.28 4.15 20.66
CA PHE A 82 30.54 5.02 19.74
C PHE A 82 30.27 4.35 18.38
N VAL A 83 31.17 3.48 17.93
CA VAL A 83 31.00 2.73 16.68
C VAL A 83 29.83 1.75 16.81
N ASP A 84 29.74 1.04 17.95
CA ASP A 84 28.61 0.13 18.22
C ASP A 84 27.29 0.90 18.29
N LEU A 85 27.27 2.05 18.96
CA LEU A 85 26.08 2.90 19.05
C LEU A 85 25.65 3.43 17.66
N TYR A 86 26.58 3.88 16.82
CA TYR A 86 26.29 4.35 15.46
C TYR A 86 25.71 3.23 14.59
N ASN A 87 26.29 2.03 14.65
CA ASN A 87 25.80 0.87 13.91
C ASN A 87 24.40 0.45 14.39
N ASN A 88 24.16 0.48 15.70
CA ASN A 88 22.85 0.20 16.29
C ASN A 88 21.78 1.18 15.81
N ILE A 89 22.10 2.48 15.72
CA ILE A 89 21.19 3.50 15.17
C ILE A 89 20.89 3.19 13.71
N THR A 90 21.92 2.99 12.89
CA THR A 90 21.78 2.71 11.45
C THR A 90 20.89 1.49 11.21
N TYR A 91 21.09 0.42 11.97
CA TYR A 91 20.27 -0.79 11.91
C TYR A 91 18.82 -0.52 12.33
N ALA A 92 18.61 0.19 13.43
CA ALA A 92 17.27 0.51 13.92
C ALA A 92 16.49 1.40 12.92
N GLU A 93 17.17 2.34 12.26
CA GLU A 93 16.58 3.18 11.22
C GLU A 93 16.17 2.36 9.99
N ALA A 94 17.05 1.47 9.52
CA ALA A 94 16.74 0.55 8.41
C ALA A 94 15.56 -0.38 8.75
N GLN A 95 15.54 -0.94 9.96
CA GLN A 95 14.42 -1.78 10.41
C GLN A 95 13.12 -0.99 10.50
N ASN A 96 13.17 0.26 10.98
CA ASN A 96 12.00 1.13 11.03
C ASN A 96 11.48 1.47 9.62
N GLU A 97 12.36 1.67 8.64
CA GLU A 97 11.97 1.84 7.23
C GLU A 97 11.21 0.61 6.72
N ILE A 98 11.78 -0.59 6.89
CA ILE A 98 11.14 -1.86 6.47
C ILE A 98 9.77 -2.02 7.13
N THR A 99 9.69 -1.90 8.46
CA THR A 99 8.44 -2.02 9.19
C THR A 99 7.42 -0.97 8.77
N ASN A 100 7.86 0.25 8.45
CA ASN A 100 6.97 1.29 7.98
C ASN A 100 6.39 0.98 6.59
N GLN A 101 7.21 0.44 5.67
CA GLN A 101 6.76 -0.02 4.36
C GLN A 101 5.76 -1.17 4.50
N GLU A 102 6.03 -2.16 5.34
CA GLU A 102 5.11 -3.29 5.62
C GLU A 102 3.75 -2.82 6.13
N VAL A 103 3.74 -1.84 7.05
CA VAL A 103 2.49 -1.26 7.56
C VAL A 103 1.71 -0.59 6.42
N ILE A 104 2.37 0.17 5.55
CA ILE A 104 1.73 0.83 4.41
C ILE A 104 1.18 -0.21 3.43
N THR A 105 1.96 -1.24 3.10
CA THR A 105 1.55 -2.38 2.26
C THR A 105 0.31 -3.07 2.82
N CYS A 106 0.26 -3.32 4.13
CA CYS A 106 -0.92 -3.89 4.78
C CYS A 106 -2.16 -3.00 4.63
N TYR A 107 -2.01 -1.68 4.76
CA TYR A 107 -3.11 -0.75 4.53
C TYR A 107 -3.59 -0.77 3.07
N ASP A 108 -2.66 -0.82 2.12
CA ASP A 108 -2.96 -0.87 0.69
C ASP A 108 -3.70 -2.16 0.30
N LEU A 109 -3.17 -3.33 0.69
CA LEU A 109 -3.80 -4.64 0.48
C LEU A 109 -5.18 -4.74 1.13
N PHE A 110 -5.34 -4.18 2.34
CA PHE A 110 -6.65 -4.13 2.98
C PHE A 110 -7.63 -3.26 2.20
N GLY A 111 -7.17 -2.15 1.62
CA GLY A 111 -7.98 -1.29 0.73
C GLY A 111 -8.40 -2.00 -0.54
N LYS A 112 -7.47 -2.68 -1.21
CA LYS A 112 -7.72 -3.51 -2.39
C LYS A 112 -8.79 -4.57 -2.11
N THR A 113 -8.64 -5.30 -1.01
CA THR A 113 -9.61 -6.31 -0.57
C THR A 113 -11.00 -5.72 -0.33
N LEU A 114 -11.10 -4.52 0.27
CA LEU A 114 -12.38 -3.85 0.47
C LEU A 114 -13.06 -3.48 -0.85
N VAL A 115 -12.29 -3.02 -1.84
CA VAL A 115 -12.79 -2.69 -3.19
C VAL A 115 -13.27 -3.95 -3.91
N ASP A 116 -12.49 -5.03 -3.89
CA ASP A 116 -12.86 -6.30 -4.51
C ASP A 116 -14.18 -6.85 -3.94
N ARG A 117 -14.35 -6.80 -2.61
CA ARG A 117 -15.59 -7.20 -1.95
C ARG A 117 -16.76 -6.29 -2.27
N TYR A 118 -16.51 -4.99 -2.40
CA TYR A 118 -17.53 -4.04 -2.83
C TYR A 118 -18.02 -4.34 -4.25
N GLU A 119 -17.10 -4.54 -5.21
CA GLU A 119 -17.46 -4.87 -6.60
C GLU A 119 -18.18 -6.23 -6.70
N TYR A 120 -17.77 -7.23 -5.91
CA TYR A 120 -18.48 -8.50 -5.80
C TYR A 120 -19.96 -8.30 -5.42
N TYR A 121 -20.24 -7.57 -4.34
CA TYR A 121 -21.62 -7.36 -3.88
C TYR A 121 -22.43 -6.40 -4.76
N LYS A 122 -21.77 -5.41 -5.39
CA LYS A 122 -22.39 -4.41 -6.27
C LYS A 122 -23.13 -5.01 -7.45
N THR A 123 -22.69 -6.18 -7.94
CA THR A 123 -23.33 -6.88 -9.07
C THR A 123 -24.82 -7.15 -8.84
N ASN A 124 -25.22 -7.43 -7.60
CA ASN A 124 -26.59 -7.86 -7.27
C ASN A 124 -27.32 -6.94 -6.26
N ASN A 125 -26.70 -5.84 -5.86
CA ASN A 125 -27.19 -5.02 -4.75
C ASN A 125 -27.06 -3.52 -5.03
N PRO A 126 -28.01 -2.69 -4.56
CA PRO A 126 -27.84 -1.24 -4.61
C PRO A 126 -26.72 -0.81 -3.66
N LYS A 127 -26.07 0.32 -3.98
CA LYS A 127 -24.91 0.88 -3.27
C LYS A 127 -24.98 0.80 -1.74
N ARG A 128 -26.13 1.17 -1.16
CA ARG A 128 -26.34 1.15 0.30
C ARG A 128 -26.25 -0.27 0.88
N THR A 129 -26.85 -1.24 0.21
CA THR A 129 -26.83 -2.66 0.62
C THR A 129 -25.45 -3.26 0.44
N THR A 130 -24.78 -2.97 -0.67
CA THR A 130 -23.38 -3.36 -0.91
C THR A 130 -22.47 -2.91 0.23
N GLN A 131 -22.55 -1.64 0.62
CA GLN A 131 -21.73 -1.10 1.71
C GLN A 131 -22.03 -1.78 3.06
N ALA A 132 -23.30 -2.06 3.34
CA ALA A 132 -23.71 -2.76 4.56
C ALA A 132 -23.19 -4.21 4.59
N LEU A 133 -23.21 -4.91 3.45
CA LEU A 133 -22.69 -6.27 3.31
C LEU A 133 -21.18 -6.33 3.53
N VAL A 134 -20.41 -5.45 2.89
CA VAL A 134 -18.96 -5.34 3.11
C VAL A 134 -18.65 -5.04 4.58
N ASN A 135 -19.39 -4.10 5.19
CA ASN A 135 -19.20 -3.78 6.61
C ASN A 135 -19.50 -4.98 7.52
N LYS A 136 -20.59 -5.71 7.26
CA LYS A 136 -20.96 -6.92 8.01
C LYS A 136 -19.91 -8.02 7.86
N GLU A 137 -19.38 -8.23 6.66
CA GLU A 137 -18.33 -9.20 6.40
C GLU A 137 -17.05 -8.87 7.17
N VAL A 138 -16.59 -7.62 7.10
CA VAL A 138 -15.42 -7.15 7.85
C VAL A 138 -15.61 -7.33 9.36
N SER A 139 -16.77 -6.94 9.90
CA SER A 139 -17.05 -7.09 11.33
C SER A 139 -17.14 -8.55 11.78
N LYS A 140 -17.53 -9.48 10.89
CA LYS A 140 -17.57 -10.91 11.18
C LYS A 140 -16.18 -11.55 11.23
N GLN A 141 -15.24 -11.06 10.43
CA GLN A 141 -13.87 -11.58 10.35
C GLN A 141 -12.94 -11.00 11.40
N LEU A 142 -13.30 -9.87 12.02
CA LEU A 142 -12.50 -9.22 13.04
C LEU A 142 -12.87 -9.69 14.45
N PRO A 143 -11.92 -9.67 15.41
CA PRO A 143 -12.21 -9.95 16.80
C PRO A 143 -13.22 -8.96 17.37
N SER A 144 -14.13 -9.44 18.23
CA SER A 144 -15.14 -8.60 18.92
C SER A 144 -14.52 -7.55 19.86
N THR A 145 -13.23 -7.67 20.19
CA THR A 145 -12.48 -6.69 20.97
C THR A 145 -12.17 -5.39 20.20
N VAL A 146 -12.28 -5.41 18.86
CA VAL A 146 -12.08 -4.21 18.04
C VAL A 146 -13.33 -3.35 18.07
N SER A 147 -13.23 -2.15 18.67
CA SER A 147 -14.36 -1.22 18.68
C SER A 147 -14.68 -0.67 17.29
N ASP A 148 -15.95 -0.36 17.04
CA ASP A 148 -16.40 0.23 15.79
C ASP A 148 -15.68 1.54 15.45
N THR A 149 -15.35 2.33 16.48
CA THR A 149 -14.60 3.59 16.32
C THR A 149 -13.18 3.37 15.83
N LEU A 150 -12.51 2.32 16.30
CA LEU A 150 -11.16 1.95 15.87
C LEU A 150 -11.19 1.39 14.45
N LEU A 151 -12.17 0.54 14.14
CA LEU A 151 -12.37 0.00 12.81
C LEU A 151 -12.64 1.11 11.79
N ARG A 152 -13.50 2.07 12.13
CA ARG A 152 -13.78 3.24 11.28
C ARG A 152 -12.52 4.04 10.98
N LYS A 153 -11.72 4.40 12.00
CA LYS A 153 -10.44 5.11 11.83
C LYS A 153 -9.45 4.33 10.95
N ARG A 154 -9.43 3.00 11.08
CA ARG A 154 -8.58 2.14 10.26
C ARG A 154 -9.03 2.17 8.80
N LYS A 155 -10.33 2.03 8.52
CA LYS A 155 -10.92 2.15 7.18
C LYS A 155 -10.69 3.51 6.52
N GLU A 156 -10.85 4.60 7.26
CA GLU A 156 -10.57 5.96 6.75
C GLU A 156 -9.09 6.10 6.34
N ARG A 157 -8.17 5.60 7.17
CA ARG A 157 -6.74 5.59 6.84
C ARG A 157 -6.44 4.72 5.62
N THR A 158 -7.05 3.54 5.55
CA THR A 158 -6.96 2.64 4.40
C THR A 158 -7.38 3.31 3.11
N GLN A 159 -8.54 3.98 3.10
CA GLN A 159 -9.05 4.66 1.91
C GLN A 159 -8.07 5.71 1.39
N LYS A 160 -7.41 6.45 2.28
CA LYS A 160 -6.39 7.44 1.89
C LYS A 160 -5.13 6.79 1.33
N ILE A 161 -4.61 5.77 2.00
CA ILE A 161 -3.38 5.08 1.57
C ILE A 161 -3.59 4.38 0.24
N TYR A 162 -4.62 3.52 0.16
CA TYR A 162 -4.98 2.82 -1.06
C TYR A 162 -5.33 3.80 -2.19
N GLY A 163 -6.08 4.86 -1.89
CA GLY A 163 -6.41 5.90 -2.88
C GLY A 163 -5.19 6.66 -3.42
N LEU A 164 -4.12 6.78 -2.63
CA LEU A 164 -2.85 7.36 -3.07
C LEU A 164 -2.07 6.37 -3.94
N PHE A 165 -1.76 5.17 -3.40
CA PHE A 165 -0.90 4.20 -4.07
C PHE A 165 -1.55 3.50 -5.26
N SER A 166 -2.88 3.39 -5.31
CA SER A 166 -3.58 2.97 -6.53
C SER A 166 -3.41 3.94 -7.71
N LYS A 167 -3.10 5.22 -7.44
CA LYS A 167 -2.87 6.24 -8.46
C LYS A 167 -1.40 6.39 -8.83
N ILE A 168 -0.50 6.44 -7.84
CA ILE A 168 0.95 6.60 -8.08
C ILE A 168 1.68 5.27 -8.37
N GLY A 169 1.04 4.14 -8.10
CA GLY A 169 1.58 2.78 -8.24
C GLY A 169 1.93 2.13 -6.91
N GLU A 170 1.49 0.88 -6.73
CA GLU A 170 1.79 0.05 -5.53
C GLU A 170 3.31 -0.11 -5.33
N ASN A 171 4.08 -0.17 -6.41
CA ASN A 171 5.55 -0.25 -6.39
C ASN A 171 6.21 0.98 -5.75
N LYS A 172 5.49 2.09 -5.54
CA LYS A 172 6.03 3.28 -4.86
C LYS A 172 6.11 3.13 -3.35
N ILE A 173 5.43 2.15 -2.77
CA ILE A 173 5.49 1.88 -1.33
C ILE A 173 6.92 1.54 -0.89
N GLN A 174 7.67 0.79 -1.71
CA GLN A 174 9.06 0.39 -1.43
C GLN A 174 10.05 1.56 -1.35
N HIS A 175 9.65 2.75 -1.82
CA HIS A 175 10.48 3.95 -1.78
C HIS A 175 10.16 4.86 -0.59
N VAL A 176 9.22 4.47 0.27
CA VAL A 176 8.86 5.23 1.48
C VAL A 176 9.88 4.96 2.58
N LYS A 177 10.73 5.94 2.88
CA LYS A 177 11.77 5.81 3.91
C LYS A 177 11.26 6.07 5.33
N SER A 178 10.64 7.23 5.53
CA SER A 178 10.36 7.75 6.89
C SER A 178 8.92 8.18 7.13
N ILE A 179 8.10 8.27 6.08
CA ILE A 179 6.74 8.77 6.19
C ILE A 179 5.81 7.65 6.66
N THR A 180 5.20 7.83 7.84
CA THR A 180 4.31 6.81 8.38
C THR A 180 2.93 6.81 7.75
N ALA A 181 2.25 5.65 7.77
CA ALA A 181 0.85 5.51 7.38
C ALA A 181 -0.07 6.55 8.05
N SER A 182 0.19 6.88 9.32
CA SER A 182 -0.54 7.92 10.06
C SER A 182 -0.28 9.33 9.48
N SER A 183 0.94 9.60 9.04
CA SER A 183 1.30 10.87 8.41
C SER A 183 0.66 10.99 7.02
N ILE A 184 0.69 9.91 6.22
CA ILE A 184 0.00 9.85 4.91
C ILE A 184 -1.50 10.12 5.09
N SER A 185 -2.13 9.54 6.12
CA SER A 185 -3.56 9.76 6.39
C SER A 185 -3.94 11.20 6.75
N LYS A 186 -2.96 12.06 7.02
CA LYS A 186 -3.18 13.49 7.32
C LYS A 186 -2.99 14.38 6.10
N LEU A 187 -2.47 13.86 5.00
CA LEU A 187 -2.37 14.63 3.76
C LEU A 187 -3.76 15.07 3.30
N SER A 188 -3.84 16.32 2.89
CA SER A 188 -4.97 16.94 2.21
C SER A 188 -5.04 16.49 0.76
N GLN A 189 -6.20 16.65 0.13
CA GLN A 189 -6.34 16.33 -1.29
C GLN A 189 -5.41 17.18 -2.16
N VAL A 190 -5.19 18.45 -1.80
CA VAL A 190 -4.26 19.36 -2.49
C VAL A 190 -2.82 18.86 -2.41
N GLU A 191 -2.37 18.39 -1.24
CA GLU A 191 -1.04 17.80 -1.09
C GLU A 191 -0.89 16.50 -1.88
N ILE A 192 -1.96 15.70 -1.95
CA ILE A 192 -2.00 14.48 -2.77
C ILE A 192 -1.97 14.82 -4.25
N ASP A 193 -2.73 15.82 -4.69
CA ASP A 193 -2.79 16.25 -6.10
C ASP A 193 -1.46 16.86 -6.53
N ALA A 194 -0.77 17.59 -5.66
CA ALA A 194 0.59 18.07 -5.91
C ALA A 194 1.61 16.94 -6.08
N ILE A 195 1.38 15.77 -5.46
CA ILE A 195 2.19 14.56 -5.66
C ILE A 195 1.80 13.81 -6.94
N LEU A 196 0.59 14.02 -7.48
CA LEU A 196 0.05 13.34 -8.67
C LEU A 196 0.26 14.11 -9.99
N ILE A 197 0.38 15.43 -9.93
CA ILE A 197 0.58 16.31 -11.09
C ILE A 197 2.04 16.31 -11.58
N HIS A 198 2.95 15.82 -10.74
CA HIS A 198 4.37 15.61 -11.05
C HIS A 198 4.70 14.13 -11.03
#